data_AF-A0A1V6A0P3-F1
#
_entry.id   AF-A0A1V6A0P3-F1
#
_cell.length_a   1.000
_cell.length_b   1.000
_cell.length_c   1.000
_cell.angle_alpha   90.00
_cell.angle_beta   90.00
_cell.angle_gamma   90.00
#
_symmetry.space_group_name_H-M   'P 1'
#
loop_
_entity.id
_entity.type
_entity.pdbx_description
1 polymer ?
#
loop_
_entity_poly.entity_id
_entity_poly.type
_entity_poly.pdbx_seq_one_letter_code
_entity_poly.pdbx_strand_id
1 'polypeptide(L)'
;MPEHIPENRSRLNLAAKRALKKLGQVPDPTSLYCLQLAEWALDNRFEHQDSRLRSSLESLQGWSPEKVERFLEHGPNGEKQDPVPSRVLRQPEELADQLLLALHDSLPRLIPGYLKSPA
;
A
#
# COMPACT_ATOMS: atom_id res chain seq x y z
N MET A 1 2.78 8.70 21.32
CA MET A 1 2.29 7.32 21.18
C MET A 1 3.43 6.46 20.64
N PRO A 2 3.84 5.39 21.33
CA PRO A 2 4.74 4.39 20.75
C PRO A 2 4.06 3.68 19.56
N GLU A 3 4.84 3.19 18.61
CA GLU A 3 4.34 2.28 17.56
C GLU A 3 3.81 1.01 18.22
N HIS A 4 2.59 0.58 17.86
CA HIS A 4 2.02 -0.67 18.39
C HIS A 4 2.36 -1.88 17.50
N ILE A 5 2.68 -1.63 16.23
CA ILE A 5 3.06 -2.64 15.23
C ILE A 5 4.57 -2.60 14.98
N PRO A 6 5.33 -3.69 15.18
CA PRO A 6 6.76 -3.75 14.86
C PRO A 6 7.09 -3.46 13.39
N GLU A 7 6.25 -3.92 12.46
CA GLU A 7 6.38 -3.80 10.99
C GLU A 7 6.31 -2.33 10.54
N ASN A 8 5.73 -1.43 11.34
CA ASN A 8 5.78 0.01 11.09
C ASN A 8 7.20 0.58 11.11
N ARG A 9 8.19 -0.18 11.58
CA ARG A 9 9.60 0.17 11.56
C ARG A 9 10.31 -0.24 10.26
N SER A 10 9.65 -0.93 9.35
CA SER A 10 10.23 -1.25 8.04
C SER A 10 10.50 0.01 7.24
N ARG A 11 11.45 -0.07 6.30
CA ARG A 11 11.86 1.09 5.49
C ARG A 11 10.68 1.66 4.70
N LEU A 12 9.82 0.80 4.15
CA LEU A 12 8.64 1.19 3.41
C LEU A 12 7.62 1.90 4.31
N ASN A 13 7.30 1.31 5.47
CA ASN A 13 6.35 1.91 6.40
C ASN A 13 6.84 3.23 6.99
N LEU A 14 8.13 3.37 7.29
CA LEU A 14 8.70 4.65 7.73
C LEU A 14 8.66 5.72 6.63
N ALA A 15 8.86 5.34 5.37
CA ALA A 15 8.70 6.25 4.25
C ALA A 15 7.23 6.66 4.09
N ALA A 16 6.30 5.70 4.18
CA ALA A 16 4.87 5.97 4.12
C ALA A 16 4.40 6.90 5.25
N LYS A 17 4.90 6.69 6.48
CA LYS A 17 4.66 7.59 7.62
C LYS A 17 5.11 9.02 7.33
N ARG A 18 6.30 9.19 6.75
CA ARG A 18 6.83 10.52 6.39
C ARG A 18 5.99 11.17 5.28
N ALA A 19 5.55 10.38 4.30
CA ALA A 19 4.69 10.84 3.23
C ALA A 19 3.33 11.29 3.77
N LEU A 20 2.64 10.46 4.56
CA LEU A 20 1.38 10.82 5.24
C LEU A 20 1.50 12.15 6.00
N LYS A 21 2.57 12.34 6.77
CA LYS A 21 2.82 13.61 7.49
C LYS A 21 3.01 14.80 6.55
N LYS A 22 3.73 14.63 5.43
CA LYS A 22 3.91 15.69 4.42
C LYS A 22 2.59 16.03 3.72
N LEU A 23 1.70 15.06 3.58
CA LEU A 23 0.35 15.19 3.05
C LEU A 23 -0.66 15.73 4.08
N GLY A 24 -0.20 16.16 5.25
CA GLY A 24 -1.05 16.70 6.32
C GLY A 24 -1.88 15.65 7.07
N GLN A 25 -1.65 14.36 6.82
CA GLN A 25 -2.33 13.27 7.51
C GLN A 25 -1.69 12.98 8.87
N VAL A 26 -2.49 12.45 9.80
CA VAL A 26 -2.03 11.95 11.09
C VAL A 26 -1.93 10.43 11.01
N PRO A 27 -0.72 9.84 10.92
CA PRO A 27 -0.57 8.40 10.78
C PRO A 27 -1.03 7.69 12.05
N ASP A 28 -1.86 6.66 11.89
CA ASP A 28 -2.32 5.78 12.97
C ASP A 28 -1.26 4.70 13.25
N PRO A 29 -0.67 4.63 14.46
CA PRO A 29 0.35 3.64 14.80
C PRO A 29 -0.21 2.21 15.00
N THR A 30 -1.53 2.02 14.93
CA THR A 30 -2.22 0.73 15.11
C THR A 30 -2.49 -0.01 13.80
N SER A 31 -2.17 0.61 12.67
CA SER A 31 -2.23 -0.02 11.35
C SER A 31 -0.96 0.27 10.55
N LEU A 32 -0.77 -0.45 9.45
CA LEU A 32 0.38 -0.24 8.57
C LEU A 32 0.30 1.11 7.85
N TYR A 33 1.37 1.89 7.94
CA TYR A 33 1.45 3.19 7.28
C TYR A 33 1.36 3.11 5.75
N CYS A 34 1.89 2.04 5.15
CA CYS A 34 1.78 1.85 3.70
C CYS A 34 0.33 1.65 3.25
N LEU A 35 -0.51 0.97 4.04
CA LEU A 35 -1.94 0.81 3.74
C LEU A 35 -2.70 2.11 3.89
N GLN A 36 -2.44 2.88 4.95
CA GLN A 36 -3.03 4.21 5.12
C GLN A 36 -2.67 5.15 3.97
N LEU A 37 -1.43 5.07 3.47
CA LEU A 37 -0.99 5.90 2.34
C LEU A 37 -1.63 5.47 1.02
N ALA A 38 -1.81 4.16 0.80
CA ALA A 38 -2.52 3.63 -0.36
C ALA A 38 -4.02 4.01 -0.35
N GLU A 39 -4.66 3.94 0.82
CA GLU A 39 -6.03 4.42 1.02
C GLU A 39 -6.16 5.91 0.71
N TRP A 40 -5.22 6.74 1.19
CA TRP A 40 -5.17 8.15 0.84
C TRP A 40 -5.06 8.37 -0.69
N ALA A 41 -4.20 7.61 -1.38
CA ALA A 41 -4.08 7.71 -2.83
C ALA A 41 -5.38 7.33 -3.54
N LEU A 42 -6.06 6.29 -3.07
CA LEU A 42 -7.34 5.85 -3.62
C LEU A 42 -8.40 6.94 -3.52
N ASP A 43 -8.51 7.60 -2.36
CA ASP A 43 -9.53 8.62 -2.14
C ASP A 43 -9.22 9.97 -2.83
N ASN A 44 -7.95 10.28 -3.13
CA ASN A 44 -7.53 11.61 -3.60
C ASN A 44 -6.99 11.65 -5.04
N ARG A 45 -6.49 10.54 -5.59
CA ARG A 45 -5.71 10.56 -6.84
C ARG A 45 -6.10 9.49 -7.85
N PHE A 46 -6.78 8.43 -7.42
CA PHE A 46 -7.11 7.34 -8.32
C PHE A 46 -8.43 7.63 -9.05
N GLU A 47 -8.34 8.16 -10.27
CA GLU A 47 -9.50 8.53 -11.10
C GLU A 47 -10.40 7.34 -11.44
N HIS A 48 -9.84 6.13 -11.43
CA HIS A 48 -10.60 4.90 -11.61
C HIS A 48 -11.07 4.37 -10.25
N GLN A 49 -12.33 4.63 -9.92
CA GLN A 49 -13.00 4.02 -8.77
C GLN A 49 -13.19 2.50 -9.00
N ASP A 50 -12.10 1.74 -8.98
CA ASP A 50 -12.19 0.29 -8.92
C ASP A 50 -12.63 -0.10 -7.51
N SER A 51 -13.93 -0.31 -7.35
CA SER A 51 -14.54 -0.74 -6.09
C SER A 51 -13.88 -1.99 -5.50
N ARG A 52 -13.28 -2.85 -6.34
CA ARG A 52 -12.52 -4.02 -5.90
C ARG A 52 -11.24 -3.65 -5.17
N LEU A 53 -10.61 -2.52 -5.54
CA LEU A 53 -9.39 -2.02 -4.90
C LEU A 53 -9.70 -1.51 -3.49
N ARG A 54 -10.83 -0.82 -3.30
CA ARG A 54 -11.31 -0.38 -1.97
C ARG A 54 -11.60 -1.59 -1.07
N SER A 55 -12.41 -2.54 -1.53
CA SER A 55 -12.72 -3.75 -0.76
C SER A 55 -11.49 -4.61 -0.47
N SER A 56 -10.51 -4.61 -1.38
CA SER A 56 -9.23 -5.30 -1.14
C SER A 56 -8.38 -4.60 -0.09
N LEU A 57 -8.31 -3.26 -0.09
CA LEU A 57 -7.63 -2.49 0.96
C LEU A 57 -8.26 -2.74 2.33
N GLU A 58 -9.59 -2.69 2.43
CA GLU A 58 -10.33 -3.02 3.66
C GLU A 58 -10.02 -4.46 4.12
N SER A 59 -9.96 -5.41 3.19
CA SER A 59 -9.58 -6.79 3.49
C SER A 59 -8.14 -6.90 4.01
N LEU A 60 -7.20 -6.14 3.44
CA LEU A 60 -5.80 -6.11 3.85
C LEU A 60 -5.59 -5.44 5.22
N GLN A 61 -6.44 -4.48 5.61
CA GLN A 61 -6.42 -3.92 6.96
C GLN A 61 -6.76 -4.98 8.03
N GLY A 62 -7.55 -6.00 7.68
CA GLY A 62 -7.83 -7.14 8.56
C GLY A 62 -6.73 -8.20 8.60
N TRP A 63 -5.67 -8.08 7.78
CA TRP A 63 -4.57 -9.04 7.76
C TRP A 63 -3.50 -8.71 8.80
N SER A 64 -2.70 -9.70 9.19
CA SER A 64 -1.52 -9.42 9.99
C SER A 64 -0.53 -8.55 9.20
N PRO A 65 0.12 -7.57 9.84
CA PRO A 65 1.09 -6.69 9.20
C PRO A 65 2.17 -7.44 8.40
N GLU A 66 2.70 -8.53 8.95
CA GLU A 66 3.68 -9.41 8.30
C GLU A 66 3.16 -9.99 6.97
N LYS A 67 1.87 -10.38 6.94
CA LYS A 67 1.24 -10.95 5.76
C LYS A 67 1.06 -9.90 4.67
N VAL A 68 0.75 -8.66 5.05
CA VAL A 68 0.64 -7.52 4.13
C VAL A 68 2.01 -7.15 3.56
N GLU A 69 3.06 -7.07 4.38
CA GLU A 69 4.41 -6.80 3.89
C GLU A 69 4.86 -7.88 2.90
N ARG A 70 4.67 -9.16 3.26
CA ARG A 70 4.97 -10.27 2.35
C ARG A 70 4.17 -10.18 1.06
N PHE A 71 2.90 -9.79 1.13
CA PHE A 71 2.06 -9.62 -0.05
C PHE A 71 2.61 -8.54 -0.99
N LEU A 72 3.04 -7.40 -0.45
CA LEU A 72 3.64 -6.30 -1.21
C LEU A 72 5.01 -6.65 -1.78
N GLU A 73 5.83 -7.40 -1.03
CA GLU A 73 7.19 -7.79 -1.44
C GLU A 73 7.25 -8.86 -2.52
N HIS A 74 6.13 -9.49 -2.87
CA HIS A 74 6.11 -10.48 -3.95
C HIS A 74 5.33 -9.86 -5.11
N GLY A 75 5.77 -10.04 -6.36
CA GLY A 75 5.04 -9.62 -7.55
C GLY A 75 3.93 -10.60 -7.95
N PRO A 76 3.13 -10.28 -8.98
CA PRO A 76 2.05 -11.16 -9.46
C PRO A 76 2.51 -12.59 -9.78
N ASN A 77 3.77 -12.78 -10.16
CA ASN A 77 4.38 -14.08 -10.46
C ASN A 77 5.00 -14.78 -9.24
N GLY A 78 4.85 -14.23 -8.02
CA GLY A 78 5.46 -14.75 -6.80
C GLY A 78 6.94 -14.42 -6.62
N GLU A 79 7.53 -13.65 -7.53
CA GLU A 79 8.93 -13.20 -7.44
C GLU A 79 9.09 -12.11 -6.39
N LYS A 80 10.16 -12.16 -5.59
CA LYS A 80 10.46 -11.10 -4.64
C LYS A 80 10.82 -9.82 -5.40
N GLN A 81 10.05 -8.76 -5.19
CA GLN A 81 10.25 -7.45 -5.78
C GLN A 81 10.35 -6.39 -4.68
N ASP A 82 11.11 -5.33 -4.94
CA ASP A 82 11.02 -4.13 -4.11
C ASP A 82 9.69 -3.45 -4.45
N PRO A 83 8.73 -3.35 -3.50
CA PRO A 83 7.41 -2.81 -3.80
C PRO A 83 7.46 -1.35 -4.25
N VAL A 84 8.49 -0.59 -3.86
CA VAL A 84 8.63 0.81 -4.28
C VAL A 84 10.10 1.21 -4.47
N PRO A 85 10.50 1.71 -5.67
CA PRO A 85 11.87 2.14 -5.91
C PRO A 85 12.28 3.32 -5.02
N SER A 86 13.55 3.31 -4.59
CA SER A 86 14.10 4.29 -3.66
C SER A 86 13.96 5.77 -4.06
N ARG A 87 13.89 6.08 -5.36
CA ARG A 87 13.65 7.44 -5.90
C ARG A 87 12.28 7.98 -5.48
N VAL A 88 11.27 7.11 -5.50
CA VAL A 88 9.86 7.43 -5.21
C VAL A 88 9.65 7.71 -3.72
N LEU A 89 10.46 7.14 -2.84
CA LEU A 89 10.39 7.38 -1.38
C LEU A 89 10.60 8.87 -0.98
N ARG A 90 11.01 9.74 -1.91
CA ARG A 90 11.22 11.18 -1.67
C ARG A 90 9.97 12.02 -1.88
N GLN A 91 9.07 11.58 -2.76
CA GLN A 91 7.86 12.29 -3.16
C GLN A 91 6.64 11.59 -2.56
N PRO A 92 5.90 12.23 -1.63
CA PRO A 92 4.78 11.62 -0.94
C PRO A 92 3.71 11.05 -1.87
N GLU A 93 3.35 11.82 -2.88
CA GLU A 93 2.26 11.54 -3.80
C GLU A 93 2.64 10.42 -4.77
N GLU A 94 3.87 10.43 -5.31
CA GLU A 94 4.37 9.32 -6.14
C GLU A 94 4.49 8.02 -5.33
N LEU A 95 4.88 8.10 -4.06
CA LEU A 95 4.93 6.94 -3.17
C LEU A 95 3.54 6.35 -2.95
N ALA A 96 2.54 7.21 -2.77
CA ALA A 96 1.16 6.79 -2.59
C ALA A 96 0.62 6.10 -3.85
N ASP A 97 0.87 6.67 -5.04
CA ASP A 97 0.46 6.09 -6.32
C ASP A 97 1.11 4.72 -6.56
N GLN A 98 2.43 4.62 -6.34
CA GLN A 98 3.17 3.37 -6.56
C GLN A 98 2.73 2.27 -5.60
N LEU A 99 2.45 2.60 -4.34
CA LEU A 99 1.88 1.65 -3.39
C LEU A 99 0.52 1.14 -3.85
N LEU A 100 -0.36 2.05 -4.30
CA LEU A 100 -1.68 1.69 -4.77
C LEU A 100 -1.63 0.84 -6.05
N LEU A 101 -0.72 1.17 -6.98
CA LEU A 101 -0.45 0.38 -8.19
C LEU A 101 0.10 -1.00 -7.85
N ALA A 102 1.08 -1.08 -6.95
CA ALA A 102 1.65 -2.36 -6.50
C ALA A 102 0.58 -3.25 -5.85
N LEU A 103 -0.33 -2.66 -5.07
CA LEU A 103 -1.50 -3.37 -4.54
C LEU A 103 -2.43 -3.84 -5.64
N HIS A 104 -2.80 -2.96 -6.58
CA HIS A 104 -3.66 -3.29 -7.70
C HIS A 104 -3.09 -4.43 -8.56
N ASP A 105 -1.81 -4.38 -8.87
CA ASP A 105 -1.09 -5.41 -9.62
C ASP A 105 -0.97 -6.74 -8.87
N SER A 106 -1.11 -6.69 -7.54
CA SER A 106 -1.04 -7.85 -6.66
C SER A 106 -2.40 -8.53 -6.44
N LEU A 107 -3.51 -7.84 -6.70
CA LEU A 107 -4.88 -8.35 -6.52
C LEU A 107 -5.21 -9.65 -7.26
N PRO A 108 -4.66 -9.94 -8.46
CA PRO A 108 -4.84 -11.23 -9.11
C PRO A 108 -4.43 -12.44 -8.26
N ARG A 109 -3.58 -12.25 -7.24
CA ARG A 109 -3.19 -13.32 -6.31
C ARG A 109 -4.18 -13.54 -5.17
N LEU A 110 -5.01 -12.54 -4.87
CA LEU A 110 -6.08 -12.64 -3.88
C LEU A 110 -7.38 -13.12 -4.48
N ILE A 111 -7.66 -12.72 -5.73
CA ILE A 111 -8.92 -12.96 -6.40
C ILE A 111 -8.64 -13.77 -7.67
N PRO A 112 -8.89 -15.10 -7.66
CA PRO A 112 -8.82 -15.91 -8.86
C PRO A 112 -9.75 -15.33 -9.94
N GLY A 113 -9.20 -14.98 -11.10
CA GLY A 113 -9.97 -14.38 -12.21
C GLY A 113 -10.00 -12.85 -12.25
N TYR A 114 -9.16 -12.15 -11.47
CA TYR A 114 -8.98 -10.71 -11.62
C TYR A 114 -8.36 -10.38 -12.98
N LEU A 115 -9.18 -10.03 -13.97
CA LEU A 115 -8.74 -9.45 -15.23
C LEU A 115 -8.34 -7.99 -14.96
N LYS A 116 -7.07 -7.66 -15.17
CA LYS A 116 -6.65 -6.26 -15.29
C LYS A 116 -7.47 -5.68 -16.44
N SER A 117 -8.40 -4.76 -16.15
CA SER A 117 -9.06 -4.05 -17.23
C SER A 117 -7.96 -3.32 -18.01
N PRO A 118 -7.89 -3.46 -19.34
CA PRO A 118 -6.94 -2.68 -20.13
C PRO A 118 -7.27 -1.20 -19.90
N ALA A 119 -6.26 -0.45 -19.45
CA ALA A 119 -6.27 1.00 -19.49
C ALA A 119 -6.37 1.51 -20.92
#